data_AF-A0A7X9G9Q0-F1
#
_entry.id   AF-A0A7X9G9Q0-F1
#
_cell.length_a   1.000
_cell.length_b   1.000
_cell.length_c   1.000
_cell.angle_alpha   90.00
_cell.angle_beta   90.00
_cell.angle_gamma   90.00
#
_symmetry.space_group_name_H-M   'P 1'
#
loop_
_entity.id
_entity.type
_entity.pdbx_description
1 polymer ?
#
loop_
_entity_poly.entity_id
_entity_poly.type
_entity_poly.pdbx_seq_one_letter_code
_entity_poly.pdbx_strand_id
1 'polypeptide(L)'
;MGSVIEGVWGFCLNACLKQQNIHEYKLGWIYGHTYNDFACVVSDEPWDPETKQGELFRIEAKSMVNSADESKAHFDRLSRELVPLDILAVFLWDWQRIKPGELTVYPAIVDAFVGRALPVAHLRDEMHIQRGGSFVTEGNCPDGCSPQACIHLGEPLNANGVRERRTGPQTATARSVSYAANFGGLLRMLGCRSEEGRSILNRYYNEDETVRRFLDFMRRNFNRVSQALE
;
A
#
# COMPACT_ATOMS: atom_id res chain seq x y z
N MET A 1 10.37 -12.21 5.81
CA MET A 1 11.32 -11.12 6.11
C MET A 1 10.67 -9.75 5.97
N GLY A 2 10.02 -9.43 4.85
CA GLY A 2 9.30 -8.15 4.70
C GLY A 2 8.36 -7.81 5.86
N SER A 3 7.55 -8.79 6.28
CA SER A 3 6.66 -8.64 7.45
C SER A 3 7.38 -8.35 8.78
N VAL A 4 8.59 -8.88 8.94
CA VAL A 4 9.43 -8.63 10.11
C VAL A 4 9.94 -7.20 10.08
N ILE A 5 10.37 -6.70 8.91
CA ILE A 5 10.81 -5.31 8.74
C ILE A 5 9.66 -4.35 9.07
N GLU A 6 8.47 -4.60 8.55
CA GLU A 6 7.28 -3.79 8.80
C GLU A 6 6.94 -3.73 10.30
N GLY A 7 6.93 -4.88 11.00
CA GLY A 7 6.67 -4.94 12.44
C GLY A 7 7.78 -4.33 13.31
N VAL A 8 9.05 -4.62 12.99
CA VAL A 8 10.21 -4.09 13.73
C VAL A 8 10.32 -2.58 13.57
N TRP A 9 9.99 -2.04 12.39
CA TRP A 9 9.95 -0.60 12.19
C TRP A 9 8.98 0.08 13.18
N GLY A 10 7.74 -0.42 13.28
CA GLY A 10 6.75 0.12 14.22
C GLY A 10 7.19 -0.01 15.68
N PHE A 11 7.78 -1.15 16.04
CA PHE A 11 8.31 -1.38 17.40
C PHE A 11 9.45 -0.39 17.75
N CYS A 12 10.38 -0.18 16.83
CA CYS A 12 11.54 0.68 17.04
C CYS A 12 11.18 2.18 16.96
N LEU A 13 10.14 2.57 16.20
CA LEU A 13 9.81 3.98 16.02
C LEU A 13 9.49 4.68 17.34
N ASN A 14 8.77 4.02 18.25
CA ASN A 14 8.50 4.57 19.57
C ASN A 14 9.78 4.83 20.38
N ALA A 15 10.81 4.00 20.22
CA ALA A 15 12.11 4.23 20.85
C ALA A 15 12.82 5.43 20.21
N CYS A 16 12.76 5.57 18.88
CA CYS A 16 13.30 6.73 18.17
C CYS A 16 12.60 8.04 18.56
N LEU A 17 11.28 8.06 18.68
CA LEU A 17 10.52 9.23 19.14
C LEU A 17 10.99 9.68 20.53
N LYS A 18 11.13 8.73 21.47
CA LYS A 18 11.66 9.01 22.81
C LYS A 18 13.08 9.55 22.78
N GLN A 19 13.95 8.99 21.94
CA GLN A 19 15.33 9.48 21.77
C GLN A 19 15.38 10.92 21.22
N GLN A 20 14.36 11.33 20.46
CA GLN A 20 14.20 12.69 19.95
C GLN A 20 13.43 13.62 20.92
N ASN A 21 13.18 13.19 22.16
CA ASN A 21 12.38 13.90 23.16
C ASN A 21 10.93 14.20 22.69
N ILE A 22 10.37 13.35 21.83
CA ILE A 22 8.95 13.40 21.43
C ILE A 22 8.20 12.42 22.33
N HIS A 23 7.28 12.96 23.14
CA HIS A 23 6.56 12.19 24.17
C HIS A 23 5.04 12.29 24.04
N GLU A 24 4.56 13.33 23.37
CA GLU A 24 3.16 13.63 23.14
C GLU A 24 2.48 12.59 22.24
N TYR A 25 3.28 11.89 21.43
CA TYR A 25 2.80 10.94 20.43
C TYR A 25 3.48 9.57 20.56
N LYS A 26 2.74 8.54 20.19
CA LYS A 26 3.23 7.16 20.08
C LYS A 26 2.56 6.46 18.91
N LEU A 27 3.21 5.42 18.40
CA LEU A 27 2.56 4.43 17.56
C LEU A 27 1.88 3.36 18.42
N GLY A 28 0.58 3.21 18.21
CA GLY A 28 -0.21 2.07 18.63
C GLY A 28 -0.27 1.01 17.52
N TRP A 29 -0.13 -0.26 17.91
CA TRP A 29 -0.38 -1.37 17.00
C TRP A 29 -1.84 -1.81 17.10
N ILE A 30 -2.57 -1.77 15.98
CA ILE A 30 -3.99 -2.07 15.93
C ILE A 30 -4.21 -3.59 16.12
N TYR A 31 -4.75 -3.97 17.29
CA TYR A 31 -5.07 -5.37 17.60
C TYR A 31 -6.10 -5.93 16.60
N GLY A 32 -5.89 -7.15 16.12
CA GLY A 32 -6.79 -7.82 15.15
C GLY A 32 -6.63 -7.39 13.69
N HIS A 33 -5.79 -6.39 13.39
CA HIS A 33 -5.45 -5.97 12.02
C HIS A 33 -4.18 -6.67 11.51
N THR A 34 -3.82 -6.43 10.25
CA THR A 34 -2.54 -6.91 9.70
C THR A 34 -1.37 -6.27 10.45
N TYR A 35 -0.26 -6.99 10.57
CA TYR A 35 0.93 -6.62 11.38
C TYR A 35 1.63 -5.32 10.96
N ASN A 36 1.13 -4.67 9.91
CA ASN A 36 1.70 -3.49 9.26
C ASN A 36 0.77 -2.27 9.27
N ASP A 37 -0.34 -2.36 9.98
CA ASP A 37 -1.23 -1.22 10.24
C ASP A 37 -0.96 -0.64 11.64
N PHE A 38 -0.51 0.61 11.67
CA PHE A 38 -0.23 1.36 12.89
C PHE A 38 -1.15 2.57 12.99
N ALA A 39 -1.37 3.07 14.20
CA ALA A 39 -2.01 4.35 14.45
C ALA A 39 -1.05 5.27 15.18
N CYS A 40 -0.91 6.51 14.72
CA CYS A 40 -0.29 7.57 15.51
C CYS A 40 -1.35 8.09 16.49
N VAL A 41 -1.07 8.00 17.79
CA VAL A 41 -2.01 8.36 18.84
C VAL A 41 -1.38 9.32 19.85
N VAL A 42 -2.22 10.10 20.51
CA VAL A 42 -1.80 10.97 21.62
C VAL A 42 -1.49 10.09 22.84
N SER A 43 -0.31 10.28 23.45
CA SER A 43 0.20 9.37 24.48
C SER A 43 -0.70 9.26 25.71
N ASP A 44 -1.32 10.36 26.12
CA ASP A 44 -2.06 10.51 27.37
C ASP A 44 -3.59 10.47 27.18
N GLU A 45 -4.06 10.14 25.98
CA GLU A 45 -5.49 10.00 25.69
C GLU A 45 -5.92 8.53 25.59
N PRO A 46 -7.18 8.21 25.93
CA PRO A 46 -7.77 6.92 25.59
C PRO A 46 -7.73 6.70 24.07
N TRP A 47 -7.27 5.52 23.67
CA TRP A 47 -7.26 5.11 22.28
C TRP A 47 -8.19 3.91 22.07
N ASP A 48 -9.09 4.04 21.09
CA ASP A 48 -9.94 2.96 20.60
C ASP A 48 -9.78 2.82 19.08
N PRO A 49 -9.23 1.69 18.59
CA PRO A 49 -9.00 1.47 17.17
C PRO A 49 -10.27 1.23 16.34
N GLU A 50 -11.39 0.86 16.96
CA GLU A 50 -12.66 0.65 16.26
C GLU A 50 -13.35 1.98 15.96
N THR A 51 -13.41 2.86 16.98
CA THR A 51 -14.03 4.19 16.85
C THR A 51 -13.05 5.27 16.34
N LYS A 52 -11.76 4.94 16.27
CA LYS A 52 -10.65 5.87 15.97
C LYS A 52 -10.46 6.97 17.04
N GLN A 53 -11.05 6.83 18.21
CA GLN A 53 -10.84 7.78 19.31
C GLN A 53 -9.36 7.85 19.67
N GLY A 54 -8.81 9.06 19.80
CA GLY A 54 -7.39 9.26 20.13
C GLY A 54 -6.41 8.98 18.99
N GLU A 55 -6.89 8.60 17.79
CA GLU A 55 -6.07 8.44 16.58
C GLU A 55 -5.90 9.79 15.86
N LEU A 56 -4.66 10.15 15.54
CA LEU A 56 -4.34 11.30 14.68
C LEU A 56 -4.38 10.90 13.20
N PHE A 57 -3.77 9.77 12.88
CA PHE A 57 -3.74 9.18 11.54
C PHE A 57 -3.24 7.75 11.60
N ARG A 58 -3.56 6.96 10.57
CA ARG A 58 -3.04 5.60 10.41
C ARG A 58 -1.80 5.60 9.54
N ILE A 59 -0.95 4.60 9.75
CA ILE A 59 0.23 4.35 8.95
C ILE A 59 0.15 2.92 8.45
N GLU A 60 0.11 2.77 7.13
CA GLU A 60 0.28 1.49 6.47
C GLU A 60 1.75 1.33 6.09
N ALA A 61 2.45 0.42 6.77
CA ALA A 61 3.82 0.06 6.44
C ALA A 61 3.84 -1.05 5.39
N LYS A 62 4.75 -0.97 4.43
CA LYS A 62 4.97 -2.00 3.42
C LYS A 62 6.46 -2.16 3.19
N SER A 63 6.85 -3.34 2.77
CA SER A 63 8.22 -3.62 2.37
C SER A 63 8.26 -4.19 0.95
N MET A 64 9.35 -3.89 0.26
CA MET A 64 9.66 -4.35 -1.09
C MET A 64 11.05 -4.96 -1.10
N VAL A 65 11.24 -6.06 -1.80
CA VAL A 65 12.56 -6.67 -1.98
C VAL A 65 13.17 -6.13 -3.27
N ASN A 66 14.36 -5.54 -3.23
CA ASN A 66 14.98 -4.95 -4.41
C ASN A 66 15.40 -6.00 -5.45
N SER A 67 16.00 -7.09 -5.00
CA SER A 67 16.50 -8.19 -5.84
C SER A 67 15.43 -9.18 -6.31
N ALA A 68 14.16 -9.02 -5.93
CA ALA A 68 13.11 -9.95 -6.33
C ALA A 68 12.64 -9.68 -7.77
N ASP A 69 12.55 -10.76 -8.57
CA ASP A 69 11.98 -10.74 -9.94
C ASP A 69 10.59 -10.07 -9.98
N GLU A 70 9.79 -10.31 -8.93
CA GLU A 70 8.53 -9.62 -8.70
C GLU A 70 8.50 -9.03 -7.29
N SER A 71 9.09 -7.84 -7.14
CA SER A 71 8.96 -7.08 -5.90
C SER A 71 7.49 -6.70 -5.66
N LYS A 72 6.95 -7.16 -4.52
CA LYS A 72 5.55 -6.96 -4.13
C LYS A 72 5.49 -6.16 -2.84
N ALA A 73 4.91 -4.97 -2.93
CA ALA A 73 4.25 -4.32 -1.81
C ALA A 73 2.78 -4.18 -2.21
N HIS A 74 1.90 -4.98 -1.60
CA HIS A 74 0.47 -4.88 -1.83
C HIS A 74 -0.09 -3.73 -1.01
N PHE A 75 -0.38 -2.62 -1.67
CA PHE A 75 -1.14 -1.51 -1.08
C PHE A 75 -2.62 -1.72 -1.39
N ASP A 76 -3.29 -2.50 -0.55
CA ASP A 76 -4.61 -3.09 -0.82
C ASP A 76 -5.76 -2.46 -0.03
N ARG A 77 -5.47 -1.47 0.82
CA ARG A 77 -6.48 -0.61 1.46
C ARG A 77 -7.26 0.18 0.41
N LEU A 78 -8.59 0.07 0.42
CA LEU A 78 -9.44 0.81 -0.51
C LEU A 78 -9.32 2.31 -0.25
N SER A 79 -9.38 3.14 -1.29
CA SER A 79 -9.34 4.61 -1.15
C SER A 79 -10.39 5.13 -0.17
N ARG A 80 -11.60 4.54 -0.17
CA ARG A 80 -12.68 4.87 0.78
C ARG A 80 -12.37 4.55 2.25
N GLU A 81 -11.40 3.66 2.52
CA GLU A 81 -10.99 3.30 3.87
C GLU A 81 -9.92 4.27 4.42
N LEU A 82 -9.31 5.07 3.56
CA LEU A 82 -8.24 6.02 3.88
C LEU A 82 -8.80 7.40 4.18
N VAL A 83 -8.20 8.08 5.16
CA VAL A 83 -8.46 9.50 5.45
C VAL A 83 -7.30 10.38 4.97
N PRO A 84 -7.50 11.71 4.79
CA PRO A 84 -6.50 12.59 4.19
C PRO A 84 -5.14 12.61 4.89
N LEU A 85 -5.12 12.29 6.20
CA LEU A 85 -3.89 12.30 6.98
C LEU A 85 -3.16 10.94 7.02
N ASP A 86 -3.79 9.87 6.55
CA ASP A 86 -3.17 8.54 6.59
C ASP A 86 -1.87 8.50 5.79
N ILE A 87 -0.90 7.75 6.30
CA ILE A 87 0.47 7.68 5.81
C ILE A 87 0.72 6.30 5.21
N LEU A 88 1.41 6.29 4.08
CA LEU A 88 2.01 5.11 3.48
C LEU A 88 3.52 5.18 3.70
N ALA A 89 4.08 4.15 4.36
CA ALA A 89 5.51 3.97 4.53
C ALA A 89 5.95 2.73 3.73
N VAL A 90 6.84 2.91 2.75
CA VAL A 90 7.36 1.81 1.91
C VAL A 90 8.86 1.69 2.13
N PHE A 91 9.32 0.52 2.54
CA PHE A 91 10.73 0.21 2.78
C PHE A 91 11.24 -0.74 1.70
N LEU A 92 12.16 -0.26 0.87
CA LEU A 92 12.89 -1.13 -0.05
C LEU A 92 14.06 -1.75 0.70
N TRP A 93 14.17 -3.06 0.67
CA TRP A 93 15.23 -3.79 1.36
C TRP A 93 15.87 -4.84 0.45
N ASP A 94 17.11 -5.20 0.78
CA ASP A 94 17.82 -6.29 0.12
C ASP A 94 18.80 -6.96 1.10
N TRP A 95 19.35 -8.10 0.70
CA TRP A 95 20.44 -8.75 1.40
C TRP A 95 21.76 -8.06 1.07
N GLN A 96 22.38 -7.42 2.04
CA GLN A 96 23.70 -6.82 1.90
C GLN A 96 24.77 -7.68 2.56
N ARG A 97 25.94 -7.76 1.94
CA ARG A 97 27.13 -8.39 2.53
C ARG A 97 27.69 -7.51 3.63
N ILE A 98 28.20 -8.12 4.70
CA ILE A 98 28.86 -7.38 5.78
C ILE A 98 30.16 -6.73 5.27
N LYS A 99 30.93 -7.46 4.45
CA LYS A 99 32.13 -6.96 3.76
C LYS A 99 32.22 -7.48 2.33
N PRO A 100 32.97 -6.78 1.44
CA PRO A 100 33.28 -7.29 0.12
C PRO A 100 33.94 -8.68 0.19
N GLY A 101 33.40 -9.65 -0.54
CA GLY A 101 33.92 -11.02 -0.61
C GLY A 101 33.36 -12.01 0.42
N GLU A 102 32.61 -11.56 1.43
CA GLU A 102 31.98 -12.46 2.40
C GLU A 102 30.64 -13.03 1.89
N LEU A 103 30.31 -14.26 2.32
CA LEU A 103 29.02 -14.91 2.04
C LEU A 103 27.94 -14.54 3.08
N THR A 104 28.33 -14.00 4.23
CA THR A 104 27.40 -13.60 5.28
C THR A 104 26.69 -12.31 4.87
N VAL A 105 25.35 -12.37 4.91
CA VAL A 105 24.47 -11.25 4.53
C VAL A 105 23.52 -10.89 5.67
N TYR A 106 23.04 -9.64 5.65
CA TYR A 106 22.02 -9.14 6.55
C TYR A 106 20.96 -8.35 5.76
N PRO A 107 19.71 -8.29 6.23
CA PRO A 107 18.69 -7.48 5.59
C PRO A 107 18.98 -5.99 5.85
N ALA A 108 19.10 -5.20 4.79
CA ALA A 108 19.33 -3.76 4.88
C ALA A 108 18.22 -3.02 4.16
N ILE A 109 17.73 -1.93 4.77
CA ILE A 109 16.91 -0.95 4.05
C ILE A 109 17.83 -0.19 3.10
N VAL A 110 17.55 -0.26 1.81
CA VAL A 110 18.34 0.39 0.76
C VAL A 110 17.72 1.71 0.33
N ASP A 111 16.40 1.85 0.49
CA ASP A 111 15.67 3.07 0.21
C ASP A 111 14.30 3.06 0.90
N ALA A 112 13.66 4.21 1.03
CA ALA A 112 12.33 4.32 1.60
C ALA A 112 11.50 5.47 1.01
N PHE A 113 10.19 5.32 1.09
CA PHE A 113 9.20 6.36 0.87
C PHE A 113 8.30 6.51 2.08
N VAL A 114 8.03 7.75 2.48
CA VAL A 114 7.01 8.09 3.49
C VAL A 114 6.23 9.30 2.99
N GLY A 115 4.90 9.15 2.86
CA GLY A 115 4.01 10.19 2.35
C GLY A 115 2.53 9.87 2.60
N ARG A 116 1.62 10.73 2.16
CA ARG A 116 0.17 10.49 2.30
C ARG A 116 -0.27 9.27 1.50
N ALA A 117 -1.09 8.42 2.10
CA ALA A 117 -1.59 7.19 1.49
C ALA A 117 -2.66 7.46 0.42
N LEU A 118 -3.57 8.41 0.69
CA LEU A 118 -4.74 8.64 -0.15
C LEU A 118 -4.39 9.06 -1.60
N PRO A 119 -3.46 10.01 -1.87
CA PRO A 119 -3.07 10.33 -3.24
C PRO A 119 -2.48 9.14 -4.01
N VAL A 120 -1.68 8.30 -3.34
CA VAL A 120 -1.11 7.09 -3.93
C VAL A 120 -2.22 6.06 -4.22
N ALA A 121 -3.26 6.01 -3.39
CA ALA A 121 -4.42 5.14 -3.60
C ALA A 121 -5.25 5.58 -4.80
N HIS A 122 -5.44 6.89 -5.00
CA HIS A 122 -6.10 7.41 -6.20
C HIS A 122 -5.34 7.04 -7.47
N LEU A 123 -4.01 7.22 -7.48
CA LEU A 123 -3.19 6.76 -8.61
C LEU A 123 -3.36 5.26 -8.85
N ARG A 124 -3.27 4.43 -7.79
CA ARG A 124 -3.46 2.98 -7.88
C ARG A 124 -4.81 2.63 -8.50
N ASP A 125 -5.89 3.25 -8.01
CA ASP A 125 -7.26 2.95 -8.42
C ASP A 125 -7.49 3.34 -9.88
N GLU A 126 -6.93 4.47 -10.32
CA GLU A 126 -7.00 4.91 -11.71
C GLU A 126 -6.19 4.01 -12.64
N MET A 127 -4.98 3.61 -12.23
CA MET A 127 -4.18 2.63 -12.97
C MET A 127 -4.82 1.23 -12.99
N HIS A 128 -5.60 0.88 -11.98
CA HIS A 128 -6.39 -0.34 -11.96
C HIS A 128 -7.50 -0.31 -13.01
N ILE A 129 -8.24 0.80 -13.09
CA ILE A 129 -9.27 1.04 -14.10
C ILE A 129 -8.68 1.02 -15.51
N GLN A 130 -7.55 1.72 -15.72
CA GLN A 130 -6.85 1.77 -17.01
C GLN A 130 -6.51 0.37 -17.55
N ARG A 131 -6.21 -0.58 -16.66
CA ARG A 131 -5.90 -1.98 -17.03
C ARG A 131 -7.14 -2.83 -17.31
N GLY A 132 -8.31 -2.21 -17.43
CA GLY A 132 -9.61 -2.84 -17.60
C GLY A 132 -10.26 -3.28 -16.29
N GLY A 133 -9.63 -3.01 -15.13
CA GLY A 133 -10.21 -3.29 -13.83
C GLY A 133 -11.44 -2.43 -13.56
N SER A 134 -12.21 -2.83 -12.56
CA SER A 134 -13.36 -2.06 -12.06
C SER A 134 -13.48 -2.20 -10.55
N PHE A 135 -14.40 -1.43 -9.98
CA PHE A 135 -14.78 -1.52 -8.57
C PHE A 135 -16.27 -1.82 -8.48
N VAL A 136 -16.66 -2.59 -7.46
CA VAL A 136 -18.07 -2.83 -7.16
C VAL A 136 -18.73 -1.49 -6.81
N THR A 137 -19.82 -1.17 -7.50
CA THR A 137 -20.61 0.04 -7.28
C THR A 137 -22.01 -0.30 -6.75
N GLU A 138 -22.72 0.71 -6.26
CA GLU A 138 -24.11 0.55 -5.81
C GLU A 138 -24.98 0.01 -6.95
N GLY A 139 -25.74 -1.05 -6.68
CA GLY A 139 -26.62 -1.69 -7.65
C GLY A 139 -25.91 -2.57 -8.70
N ASN A 140 -24.58 -2.68 -8.67
CA ASN A 140 -23.82 -3.49 -9.61
C ASN A 140 -22.85 -4.45 -8.90
N CYS A 141 -23.34 -5.10 -7.84
CA CYS A 141 -22.60 -6.15 -7.16
C CYS A 141 -22.80 -7.50 -7.88
N PRO A 142 -21.73 -8.24 -8.21
CA PRO A 142 -21.84 -9.59 -8.78
C PRO A 142 -22.69 -10.55 -7.94
N ASP A 143 -22.70 -10.40 -6.62
CA ASP A 143 -23.51 -11.22 -5.71
C ASP A 143 -25.00 -10.80 -5.66
N GLY A 144 -25.40 -9.79 -6.44
CA GLY A 144 -26.78 -9.30 -6.46
C GLY A 144 -27.20 -8.59 -5.16
N CYS A 145 -26.25 -8.07 -4.39
CA CYS A 145 -26.54 -7.37 -3.14
C CYS A 145 -27.43 -6.14 -3.36
N SER A 146 -28.34 -5.89 -2.41
CA SER A 146 -29.09 -4.62 -2.36
C SER A 146 -28.13 -3.42 -2.28
N PRO A 147 -28.36 -2.32 -3.03
CA PRO A 147 -27.51 -1.13 -3.00
C PRO A 147 -27.22 -0.61 -1.59
N GLN A 148 -28.22 -0.65 -0.71
CA GLN A 148 -28.16 -0.07 0.65
C GLN A 148 -27.41 -0.94 1.67
N ALA A 149 -27.12 -2.21 1.34
CA ALA A 149 -26.55 -3.18 2.27
C ALA A 149 -25.37 -3.96 1.67
N CYS A 150 -24.80 -3.48 0.56
CA CYS A 150 -23.71 -4.15 -0.12
C CYS A 150 -22.39 -4.02 0.66
N ILE A 151 -21.98 -5.11 1.33
CA ILE A 151 -20.69 -5.18 2.03
C ILE A 151 -19.49 -5.12 1.07
N HIS A 152 -19.70 -5.43 -0.21
CA HIS A 152 -18.65 -5.47 -1.23
C HIS A 152 -18.43 -4.15 -1.97
N LEU A 153 -19.14 -3.08 -1.61
CA LEU A 153 -18.98 -1.78 -2.27
C LEU A 153 -17.50 -1.38 -2.30
N GLY A 154 -17.01 -0.86 -3.43
CA GLY A 154 -15.61 -0.49 -3.61
C GLY A 154 -14.60 -1.64 -3.71
N GLU A 155 -15.03 -2.91 -3.67
CA GLU A 155 -14.11 -4.04 -3.87
C GLU A 155 -13.62 -4.11 -5.32
N PRO A 156 -12.31 -4.35 -5.56
CA PRO A 156 -11.73 -4.38 -6.88
C PRO A 156 -12.02 -5.69 -7.61
N LEU A 157 -12.43 -5.56 -8.86
CA LEU A 157 -12.55 -6.63 -9.84
C LEU A 157 -11.52 -6.41 -10.95
N ASN A 158 -10.92 -7.47 -11.45
CA ASN A 158 -10.04 -7.38 -12.62
C ASN A 158 -10.83 -7.23 -13.93
N ALA A 159 -10.13 -7.16 -15.06
CA ALA A 159 -10.73 -7.02 -16.39
C ALA A 159 -11.70 -8.14 -16.81
N ASN A 160 -11.64 -9.30 -16.15
CA ASN A 160 -12.57 -10.41 -16.38
C ASN A 160 -13.73 -10.42 -15.38
N GLY A 161 -13.89 -9.38 -14.55
CA GLY A 161 -14.90 -9.32 -13.49
C GLY A 161 -14.60 -10.22 -12.29
N VAL A 162 -13.37 -10.72 -12.14
CA VAL A 162 -12.97 -11.60 -11.04
C VAL A 162 -12.43 -10.77 -9.88
N ARG A 163 -12.84 -11.07 -8.65
CA ARG A 163 -12.41 -10.41 -7.42
C ARG A 163 -10.89 -10.48 -7.24
N GLU A 164 -10.31 -9.38 -6.77
CA GLU A 164 -8.87 -9.28 -6.49
C GLU A 164 -8.53 -9.15 -5.00
N ARG A 165 -9.55 -9.20 -4.14
CA ARG A 165 -9.45 -9.28 -2.68
C ARG A 165 -10.38 -10.38 -2.16
N ARG A 166 -10.04 -10.95 -1.01
CA ARG A 166 -10.84 -12.02 -0.36
C ARG A 166 -12.20 -11.54 0.12
N THR A 167 -12.29 -10.26 0.46
CA THR A 167 -13.51 -9.57 0.90
C THR A 167 -14.43 -9.19 -0.27
N GLY A 168 -13.98 -9.40 -1.52
CA GLY A 168 -14.79 -9.19 -2.71
C GLY A 168 -15.91 -10.23 -2.92
N PRO A 169 -16.81 -9.98 -3.88
CA PRO A 169 -18.01 -10.79 -4.14
C PRO A 169 -17.69 -12.28 -4.29
N GLN A 170 -18.48 -13.15 -3.67
CA GLN A 170 -18.24 -14.60 -3.66
C GLN A 170 -18.45 -15.24 -5.03
N THR A 171 -19.41 -14.74 -5.81
CA THR A 171 -19.67 -15.22 -7.18
C THR A 171 -18.56 -14.85 -8.15
N ALA A 172 -17.78 -13.81 -7.84
CA ALA A 172 -16.67 -13.32 -8.66
C ALA A 172 -15.33 -14.03 -8.36
N THR A 173 -15.34 -15.30 -7.95
CA THR A 173 -14.10 -16.05 -7.68
C THR A 173 -13.41 -16.59 -8.92
N ALA A 174 -12.08 -16.63 -8.91
CA ALA A 174 -11.32 -17.34 -9.95
C ALA A 174 -11.61 -18.85 -9.89
N ARG A 175 -11.87 -19.48 -11.04
CA ARG A 175 -12.18 -20.92 -11.14
C ARG A 175 -11.05 -21.86 -10.68
N SER A 176 -9.81 -21.37 -10.60
CA SER A 176 -8.61 -22.19 -10.38
C SER A 176 -7.69 -21.73 -9.25
N VAL A 177 -8.03 -20.65 -8.53
CA VAL A 177 -7.13 -20.10 -7.49
C VAL A 177 -7.94 -19.58 -6.30
N SER A 178 -7.78 -20.21 -5.14
CA SER A 178 -8.41 -19.79 -3.89
C SER A 178 -7.75 -18.56 -3.22
N TYR A 179 -6.65 -18.04 -3.80
CA TYR A 179 -5.74 -17.07 -3.18
C TYR A 179 -5.50 -15.77 -3.98
N ALA A 180 -6.39 -15.35 -4.87
CA ALA A 180 -6.19 -14.14 -5.67
C ALA A 180 -6.35 -12.84 -4.84
N ALA A 181 -5.33 -12.50 -4.05
CA ALA A 181 -5.11 -11.17 -3.50
C ALA A 181 -4.12 -10.43 -4.43
N ASN A 182 -4.61 -9.99 -5.60
CA ASN A 182 -3.77 -9.39 -6.65
C ASN A 182 -3.84 -7.85 -6.67
N PHE A 183 -4.80 -7.27 -5.95
CA PHE A 183 -4.94 -5.83 -5.84
C PHE A 183 -3.76 -5.22 -5.06
N GLY A 184 -3.46 -3.96 -5.35
CA GLY A 184 -2.38 -3.24 -4.67
C GLY A 184 -0.97 -3.53 -5.16
N GLY A 185 -0.79 -4.40 -6.16
CA GLY A 185 0.51 -4.66 -6.81
C GLY A 185 1.00 -3.49 -7.66
N LEU A 186 1.35 -2.38 -7.02
CA LEU A 186 1.65 -1.09 -7.66
C LEU A 186 2.78 -1.17 -8.68
N LEU A 187 3.87 -1.88 -8.38
CA LEU A 187 5.03 -1.95 -9.27
C LEU A 187 4.65 -2.44 -10.69
N ARG A 188 3.72 -3.40 -10.79
CA ARG A 188 3.22 -3.90 -12.07
C ARG A 188 2.32 -2.87 -12.77
N MET A 189 1.51 -2.14 -12.01
CA MET A 189 0.66 -1.08 -12.54
C MET A 189 1.49 0.08 -13.11
N LEU A 190 2.51 0.52 -12.36
CA LEU A 190 3.37 1.65 -12.73
C LEU A 190 4.32 1.35 -13.90
N GLY A 191 4.62 0.08 -14.18
CA GLY A 191 5.39 -0.33 -15.37
C GLY A 191 4.56 -0.42 -16.64
N CYS A 192 3.54 0.43 -16.80
CA CYS A 192 2.63 0.40 -17.96
C CYS A 192 3.33 0.84 -19.26
N ARG A 193 2.86 0.30 -20.38
CA ARG A 193 3.37 0.63 -21.73
C ARG A 193 2.34 1.33 -22.63
N SER A 194 1.09 1.44 -22.18
CA SER A 194 0.03 2.14 -22.92
C SER A 194 0.22 3.65 -22.82
N GLU A 195 -0.08 4.37 -23.89
CA GLU A 195 -0.05 5.84 -23.91
C GLU A 195 -0.98 6.43 -22.84
N GLU A 196 -2.17 5.86 -22.69
CA GLU A 196 -3.13 6.24 -21.65
C GLU A 196 -2.55 6.07 -20.24
N GLY A 197 -1.93 4.92 -19.94
CA GLY A 197 -1.29 4.69 -18.65
C GLY A 197 -0.18 5.69 -18.37
N ARG A 198 0.66 5.98 -19.37
CA ARG A 198 1.71 7.00 -19.27
C ARG A 198 1.14 8.40 -19.03
N SER A 199 0.03 8.74 -19.70
CA SER A 199 -0.67 10.01 -19.50
C SER A 199 -1.16 10.16 -18.05
N ILE A 200 -1.74 9.10 -17.48
CA ILE A 200 -2.16 9.08 -16.06
C ILE A 200 -0.95 9.30 -15.15
N LEU A 201 0.13 8.53 -15.34
CA LEU A 201 1.35 8.67 -14.54
C LEU A 201 1.90 10.11 -14.60
N ASN A 202 2.01 10.68 -15.79
CA ASN A 202 2.53 12.03 -15.99
C ASN A 202 1.61 13.10 -15.40
N ARG A 203 0.29 12.92 -15.48
CA ARG A 203 -0.67 13.83 -14.86
C ARG A 203 -0.48 13.87 -13.35
N TYR A 204 -0.51 12.72 -12.68
CA TYR A 204 -0.29 12.66 -11.23
C TYR A 204 1.10 13.14 -10.81
N TYR A 205 2.14 12.84 -11.61
CA TYR A 205 3.50 13.32 -11.35
C TYR A 205 3.58 14.86 -11.32
N ASN A 206 2.78 15.53 -12.15
CA ASN A 206 2.77 17.00 -12.23
C ASN A 206 1.78 17.65 -11.26
N GLU A 207 0.68 16.98 -10.90
CA GLU A 207 -0.41 17.55 -10.09
C GLU A 207 -0.25 17.30 -8.57
N ASP A 208 0.40 16.21 -8.15
CA ASP A 208 0.47 15.83 -6.73
C ASP A 208 1.92 15.58 -6.27
N GLU A 209 2.38 16.38 -5.29
CA GLU A 209 3.73 16.27 -4.76
C GLU A 209 4.02 14.94 -4.07
N THR A 210 3.04 14.37 -3.36
CA THR A 210 3.20 13.08 -2.69
C THR A 210 3.36 11.98 -3.73
N VAL A 211 2.53 12.00 -4.77
CA VAL A 211 2.61 11.02 -5.86
C VAL A 211 3.89 11.19 -6.66
N ARG A 212 4.33 12.42 -6.94
CA ARG A 212 5.64 12.69 -7.55
C ARG A 212 6.78 12.06 -6.75
N ARG A 213 6.85 12.30 -5.43
CA ARG A 213 7.87 11.71 -4.55
C ARG A 213 7.79 10.17 -4.52
N PHE A 214 6.58 9.63 -4.59
CA PHE A 214 6.38 8.17 -4.67
C PHE A 214 6.90 7.62 -6.00
N LEU A 215 6.55 8.23 -7.13
CA LEU A 215 7.03 7.86 -8.46
C LEU A 215 8.55 8.02 -8.58
N ASP A 216 9.14 9.03 -7.93
CA ASP A 216 10.58 9.21 -7.84
C ASP A 216 11.27 8.05 -7.13
N PHE A 217 10.70 7.63 -6.00
CA PHE A 217 11.13 6.44 -5.29
C PHE A 217 10.98 5.18 -6.16
N MET A 218 9.88 5.03 -6.89
CA MET A 218 9.67 3.86 -7.73
C MET A 218 10.61 3.85 -8.96
N ARG A 219 10.82 4.97 -9.64
CA ARG A 219 11.65 5.04 -10.86
C ARG A 219 13.13 4.83 -10.59
N ARG A 220 13.65 5.37 -9.48
CA ARG A 220 15.08 5.25 -9.13
C ARG A 220 15.47 3.83 -8.73
N ASN A 221 14.50 3.04 -8.26
CA ASN A 221 14.72 1.66 -7.84
C ASN A 221 14.26 0.62 -8.87
N PHE A 222 13.33 0.96 -9.76
CA PHE A 222 12.76 0.01 -10.72
C PHE A 222 12.73 0.57 -12.13
N ASN A 223 13.62 0.06 -12.98
CA ASN A 223 13.78 0.49 -14.38
C ASN A 223 12.48 0.47 -15.18
N ARG A 224 11.59 -0.51 -14.93
CA ARG A 224 10.28 -0.58 -15.61
C ARG A 224 9.38 0.63 -15.36
N VAL A 225 9.53 1.30 -14.22
CA VAL A 225 8.80 2.53 -13.90
C VAL A 225 9.47 3.73 -14.55
N SER A 226 10.82 3.76 -14.60
CA SER A 226 11.55 4.79 -15.36
C SER A 226 11.08 4.84 -16.82
N GLN A 227 11.03 3.67 -17.49
CA GLN A 227 10.57 3.55 -18.88
C GLN A 227 9.09 3.91 -19.11
N ALA A 228 8.28 3.97 -18.05
CA ALA A 228 6.88 4.36 -18.12
C ALA A 228 6.68 5.87 -17.92
N LEU A 229 7.66 6.57 -17.34
CA LEU A 229 7.65 8.01 -17.11
C LEU A 229 8.46 8.81 -18.16
N GLU A 230 9.18 8.10 -19.03
CA GLU A 230 9.81 8.63 -20.26
C GLU A 230 8.79 8.74 -21.40
#